data_AF-A0A9E4BMB4-F1
#
_entry.id   AF-A0A9E4BMB4-F1
#
_cell.length_a   1.000
_cell.length_b   1.000
_cell.length_c   1.000
_cell.angle_alpha   90.00
_cell.angle_beta   90.00
_cell.angle_gamma   90.00
#
_symmetry.space_group_name_H-M   'P 1'
#
loop_
_entity.id
_entity.type
_entity.pdbx_description
1 polymer ?
#
loop_
_entity_poly.entity_id
_entity_poly.type
_entity_poly.pdbx_seq_one_letter_code
_entity_poly.pdbx_strand_id
1 'polypeptide(L)'
;MREKCVPRATGFRFDGAARAQPSPQIGFAAVDAVVFWPSNPFVSIDPILSVAGMKQRIRELGVPVVAVSPIVGGRAIKGPTAKMMQEMGMRLDATSVAQRYRD
;
A
#
# COMPACT_ATOMS: atom_id res chain seq x y z
N MET A 1 0.63 21.72 -4.79
CA MET A 1 0.02 20.58 -5.50
C MET A 1 -0.47 21.07 -6.86
N ARG A 2 0.29 20.83 -7.94
CA ARG A 2 0.07 21.48 -9.25
C ARG A 2 -1.16 20.92 -9.99
N GLU A 3 -1.21 19.60 -10.12
CA GLU A 3 -2.22 18.92 -10.95
C GLU A 3 -3.44 18.39 -10.16
N LYS A 4 -3.44 18.50 -8.82
CA LYS A 4 -4.55 18.10 -7.91
C LYS A 4 -5.16 16.69 -8.20
N CYS A 5 -4.37 15.74 -8.71
CA CYS A 5 -4.84 14.43 -9.19
C CYS A 5 -5.93 14.50 -10.28
N VAL A 6 -5.99 15.58 -11.06
CA VAL A 6 -6.89 15.71 -12.22
C VAL A 6 -6.51 14.74 -13.35
N PRO A 7 -5.23 14.59 -13.75
CA PRO A 7 -4.85 13.64 -14.78
C PRO A 7 -5.19 12.20 -14.41
N ARG A 8 -5.48 11.37 -15.43
CA ARG A 8 -5.76 9.95 -15.26
C ARG A 8 -4.50 9.21 -14.82
N ALA A 9 -4.59 8.45 -13.72
CA ALA A 9 -3.53 7.55 -13.29
C ALA A 9 -3.57 6.26 -14.13
N THR A 10 -2.45 5.89 -14.74
CA THR A 10 -2.28 4.64 -15.49
C THR A 10 -1.39 3.63 -14.78
N GLY A 11 -0.63 4.06 -13.78
CA GLY A 11 0.26 3.22 -12.99
C GLY A 11 1.19 4.05 -12.11
N PHE A 12 2.01 3.35 -11.31
CA PHE A 12 2.96 3.94 -10.38
C PHE A 12 4.33 3.31 -10.57
N ARG A 13 5.37 4.14 -10.51
CA ARG A 13 6.78 3.72 -10.52
C ARG A 13 7.49 4.40 -9.35
N PHE A 14 8.21 3.61 -8.54
CA PHE A 14 8.93 4.11 -7.37
C PHE A 14 10.42 4.12 -7.65
N ASP A 15 10.91 5.25 -8.17
CA ASP A 15 12.30 5.41 -8.56
C ASP A 15 13.23 5.26 -7.35
N GLY A 16 14.22 4.38 -7.47
CA GLY A 16 15.18 4.10 -6.41
C GLY A 16 14.73 3.09 -5.36
N ALA A 17 13.47 2.64 -5.35
CA ALA A 17 12.97 1.70 -4.35
C ALA A 17 13.75 0.36 -4.34
N ALA A 18 14.13 -0.14 -5.52
CA ALA A 18 14.94 -1.35 -5.66
C ALA A 18 16.39 -1.21 -5.14
N ARG A 19 16.89 0.03 -4.97
CA ARG A 19 18.23 0.33 -4.42
C ARG A 19 18.18 0.78 -2.97
N ALA A 20 17.00 1.15 -2.48
CA ALA A 20 16.78 1.56 -1.11
C ALA A 20 16.80 0.33 -0.19
N GLN A 21 17.15 0.56 1.07
CA GLN A 21 17.09 -0.46 2.13
C GLN A 21 16.15 0.02 3.23
N PRO A 22 15.41 -0.87 3.91
CA PRO A 22 14.63 -0.48 5.07
C PRO A 22 15.54 0.08 6.16
N SER A 23 15.11 1.16 6.82
CA SER A 23 15.88 1.75 7.92
C SER A 23 16.15 0.70 9.01
N PRO A 24 17.39 0.62 9.53
CA PRO A 24 17.72 -0.25 10.67
C PRO A 24 16.84 0.02 11.90
N GLN A 25 16.32 1.25 12.04
CA GLN A 25 15.49 1.67 13.16
C GLN A 25 14.08 1.08 13.14
N ILE A 26 13.61 0.51 12.01
CA ILE A 26 12.26 -0.06 11.92
C ILE A 26 12.08 -1.23 12.90
N GLY A 27 13.16 -1.94 13.27
CA GLY A 27 13.13 -2.95 14.32
C GLY A 27 12.09 -4.04 14.09
N PHE A 28 12.38 -4.99 13.19
CA PHE A 28 11.46 -6.09 12.89
C PHE A 28 11.38 -7.16 14.01
N ALA A 29 12.22 -7.10 15.03
CA ALA A 29 12.20 -8.07 16.12
C ALA A 29 11.05 -7.78 17.11
N ALA A 30 10.42 -8.84 17.63
CA ALA A 30 9.47 -8.81 18.75
C ALA A 30 8.14 -8.06 18.53
N VAL A 31 7.61 -8.07 17.30
CA VAL A 31 6.23 -7.63 17.03
C VAL A 31 5.26 -8.80 17.10
N ASP A 32 4.04 -8.58 17.59
CA ASP A 32 2.98 -9.61 17.64
C ASP A 32 2.14 -9.66 16.36
N ALA A 33 2.14 -8.58 15.57
CA ALA A 33 1.39 -8.47 14.33
C ALA A 33 1.91 -7.32 13.45
N VAL A 34 1.60 -7.36 12.17
CA VAL A 34 1.79 -6.25 11.22
C VAL A 34 0.43 -5.75 10.77
N VAL A 35 0.21 -4.44 10.85
CA VAL A 35 -1.05 -3.82 10.43
C VAL A 35 -0.80 -2.85 9.29
N PHE A 36 -1.36 -3.13 8.11
CA PHE A 36 -1.49 -2.14 7.04
C PHE A 36 -2.69 -1.26 7.35
N TRP A 37 -2.40 -0.05 7.83
CA TRP A 37 -3.38 0.98 8.16
C TRP A 37 -4.23 1.36 6.93
N PRO A 38 -5.50 1.83 7.07
CA PRO A 38 -6.36 2.21 5.94
C PRO A 38 -5.91 3.52 5.29
N SER A 39 -4.74 3.45 4.65
CA SER A 39 -4.09 4.52 3.90
C SER A 39 -4.22 4.26 2.39
N ASN A 40 -3.73 5.18 1.58
CA ASN A 40 -3.76 5.00 0.13
C ASN A 40 -2.82 3.84 -0.28
N PRO A 41 -3.33 2.78 -0.93
CA PRO A 41 -2.51 1.65 -1.33
C PRO A 41 -1.34 2.07 -2.22
N PHE A 42 -1.55 2.95 -3.18
CA PHE A 42 -0.59 3.23 -4.24
C PHE A 42 0.50 4.24 -3.89
N VAL A 43 0.16 5.24 -3.07
CA VAL A 43 1.10 6.35 -2.77
C VAL A 43 1.54 6.38 -1.32
N SER A 44 1.06 5.46 -0.49
CA SER A 44 1.48 5.37 0.91
C SER A 44 2.01 3.98 1.28
N ILE A 45 1.26 2.91 0.99
CA ILE A 45 1.68 1.55 1.38
C ILE A 45 2.63 0.92 0.35
N ASP A 46 2.27 0.95 -0.94
CA ASP A 46 3.07 0.39 -2.03
C ASP A 46 4.50 0.95 -2.09
N PRO A 47 4.77 2.26 -1.89
CA PRO A 47 6.13 2.76 -1.83
C PRO A 47 6.97 2.09 -0.73
N ILE A 48 6.39 1.85 0.45
CA ILE A 48 7.06 1.17 1.57
C ILE A 48 7.35 -0.28 1.18
N LEU A 49 6.36 -0.99 0.66
CA LEU A 49 6.49 -2.39 0.24
C LEU A 49 7.40 -2.58 -0.97
N SER A 50 7.62 -1.54 -1.77
CA SER A 50 8.50 -1.57 -2.94
C SER A 50 9.99 -1.46 -2.58
N VAL A 51 10.32 -1.10 -1.34
CA VAL A 51 11.71 -1.09 -0.86
C VAL A 51 12.26 -2.52 -0.86
N ALA A 52 13.45 -2.69 -1.41
CA ALA A 52 14.09 -4.01 -1.53
C ALA A 52 14.16 -4.72 -0.16
N GLY A 53 13.70 -5.98 -0.14
CA GLY A 53 13.67 -6.81 1.07
C GLY A 53 12.54 -6.52 2.07
N MET A 54 11.76 -5.44 1.91
CA MET A 54 10.68 -5.10 2.86
C MET A 54 9.62 -6.19 2.97
N LYS A 55 9.03 -6.61 1.84
CA LYS A 55 8.03 -7.68 1.82
C LYS A 55 8.56 -8.99 2.39
N GLN A 56 9.80 -9.34 2.05
CA GLN A 56 10.44 -10.56 2.56
C GLN A 56 10.56 -10.52 4.10
N ARG A 57 11.07 -9.40 4.65
CA ARG A 57 11.18 -9.24 6.11
C ARG A 57 9.83 -9.37 6.81
N ILE A 58 8.77 -8.77 6.27
CA ILE A 58 7.41 -8.88 6.83
C ILE A 58 6.95 -10.35 6.85
N ARG A 59 7.21 -11.12 5.77
CA ARG A 59 6.84 -12.54 5.71
C ARG A 59 7.66 -13.39 6.69
N GLU A 60 8.94 -13.08 6.87
CA GLU A 60 9.86 -13.78 7.77
C GLU A 60 9.52 -13.59 9.26
N LEU A 61 8.70 -12.58 9.61
CA LEU A 61 8.23 -12.39 10.98
C LEU A 61 7.39 -13.57 11.50
N GLY A 62 6.68 -14.28 10.61
CA GLY A 62 5.79 -15.38 11.00
C GLY A 62 4.59 -14.95 11.85
N VAL A 63 4.28 -13.65 11.91
CA VAL A 63 3.17 -13.09 12.68
C VAL A 63 1.98 -12.72 11.81
N PRO A 64 0.76 -12.58 12.37
CA PRO A 64 -0.40 -12.14 11.62
C PRO A 64 -0.16 -10.80 10.89
N VAL A 65 -0.50 -10.77 9.60
CA VAL A 65 -0.50 -9.55 8.77
C VAL A 65 -1.96 -9.19 8.48
N VAL A 66 -2.39 -8.04 8.98
CA VAL A 66 -3.76 -7.56 8.87
C VAL A 66 -3.79 -6.29 8.04
N ALA A 67 -4.66 -6.24 7.03
CA ALA A 67 -4.91 -5.03 6.26
C ALA A 67 -6.29 -4.45 6.59
N VAL A 68 -6.34 -3.15 6.87
CA VAL A 68 -7.60 -2.41 7.04
C VAL A 68 -7.88 -1.67 5.75
N SER A 69 -9.03 -1.93 5.14
CA SER A 69 -9.37 -1.29 3.86
C SER A 69 -9.70 0.19 4.05
N PRO A 70 -9.16 1.10 3.22
CA PRO A 70 -9.60 2.50 3.17
C PRO A 70 -10.95 2.69 2.47
N ILE A 71 -11.57 1.60 1.97
CA ILE A 71 -12.83 1.63 1.22
C ILE A 71 -13.99 1.20 2.11
N VAL A 72 -15.00 2.06 2.22
CA VAL A 72 -16.24 1.84 2.98
C VAL A 72 -17.44 2.16 2.07
N GLY A 73 -18.36 1.20 1.90
CA GLY A 73 -19.58 1.40 1.11
C GLY A 73 -19.33 1.84 -0.34
N GLY A 74 -18.28 1.32 -0.98
CA GLY A 74 -17.90 1.68 -2.35
C GLY A 74 -17.14 3.01 -2.50
N ARG A 75 -16.72 3.63 -1.39
CA ARG A 75 -16.05 4.94 -1.39
C ARG A 75 -14.77 4.91 -0.58
N ALA A 76 -13.76 5.66 -1.00
CA ALA A 76 -12.57 5.89 -0.17
C ALA A 76 -12.87 6.93 0.92
N ILE A 77 -12.40 6.68 2.14
CA ILE A 77 -12.60 7.61 3.27
C ILE A 77 -11.91 8.95 3.02
N LYS A 78 -10.68 8.95 2.48
CA LYS A 78 -9.89 10.15 2.20
C LYS A 78 -9.05 10.00 0.95
N GLY A 79 -8.75 11.15 0.34
CA GLY A 79 -7.77 11.28 -0.73
C GLY A 79 -8.20 10.65 -2.06
N PRO A 80 -7.27 10.55 -3.03
CA PRO A 80 -7.57 10.17 -4.40
C PRO A 80 -7.67 8.64 -4.61
N THR A 81 -7.71 7.82 -3.56
CA THR A 81 -7.67 6.36 -3.68
C THR A 81 -8.78 5.82 -4.57
N ALA A 82 -10.02 6.27 -4.39
CA ALA A 82 -11.14 5.81 -5.20
C ALA A 82 -10.93 6.11 -6.69
N LYS A 83 -10.51 7.34 -7.01
CA LYS A 83 -10.19 7.75 -8.38
C LYS A 83 -9.10 6.86 -8.99
N MET A 84 -7.99 6.69 -8.27
CA MET A 84 -6.86 5.87 -8.74
C MET A 84 -7.27 4.42 -9.00
N MET A 85 -8.02 3.81 -8.08
CA MET A 85 -8.54 2.45 -8.24
C MET A 85 -9.43 2.33 -9.48
N GLN A 86 -10.40 3.24 -9.65
CA GLN A 86 -11.29 3.25 -10.82
C GLN A 86 -10.52 3.43 -12.13
N GLU A 87 -9.58 4.36 -12.17
CA GLU A 87 -8.80 4.66 -13.37
C GLU A 87 -7.89 3.51 -13.79
N MET A 88 -7.45 2.69 -12.83
CA MET A 88 -6.71 1.46 -13.05
C MET A 88 -7.61 0.22 -13.22
N GLY A 89 -8.93 0.41 -13.35
CA GLY A 89 -9.88 -0.69 -13.60
C GLY A 89 -10.13 -1.62 -12.42
N MET A 90 -9.80 -1.18 -11.19
CA MET A 90 -10.03 -1.94 -9.96
C MET A 90 -11.43 -1.68 -9.41
N ARG A 91 -12.01 -2.68 -8.75
CA ARG A 91 -13.27 -2.49 -8.02
C ARG A 91 -13.03 -1.67 -6.77
N LEU A 92 -14.00 -0.83 -6.41
CA LEU A 92 -13.98 -0.05 -5.17
C LEU A 92 -14.53 -0.89 -4.00
N ASP A 93 -13.83 -1.95 -3.65
CA ASP A 93 -14.18 -2.82 -2.53
C ASP A 93 -12.94 -3.27 -1.74
N ALA A 94 -13.18 -3.78 -0.53
CA ALA A 94 -12.11 -4.30 0.33
C ALA A 94 -11.40 -5.52 -0.28
N THR A 95 -12.08 -6.29 -1.13
CA THR A 95 -11.50 -7.45 -1.80
C THR A 95 -10.40 -7.05 -2.78
N SER A 96 -10.59 -5.99 -3.57
CA SER A 96 -9.57 -5.45 -4.47
C SER A 96 -8.36 -4.89 -3.71
N VAL A 97 -8.57 -4.30 -2.53
CA VAL A 97 -7.47 -3.88 -1.64
C VAL A 97 -6.72 -5.10 -1.10
N ALA A 98 -7.42 -6.13 -0.62
CA ALA A 98 -6.81 -7.37 -0.14
C ALA A 98 -6.02 -8.09 -1.25
N GLN A 99 -6.55 -8.14 -2.47
CA GLN A 99 -5.84 -8.68 -3.63
C GLN A 99 -4.53 -7.96 -3.92
N ARG A 100 -4.49 -6.63 -3.73
CA ARG A 100 -3.26 -5.83 -3.91
C ARG A 100 -2.16 -6.19 -2.92
N TYR A 101 -2.52 -6.57 -1.69
CA TYR A 101 -1.58 -6.93 -0.62
C TYR A 101 -1.32 -8.43 -0.50
N ARG A 102 -1.86 -9.25 -1.42
CA ARG A 102 -1.74 -10.71 -1.37
C ARG A 102 -0.29 -11.20 -1.42
N ASP A 103 0.55 -10.49 -2.18
CA ASP A 103 1.95 -10.84 -2.41
C ASP A 103 2.87 -10.16 -1.39
#